data_AF-A0A3R7QS80-F1
#
_entry.id   AF-A0A3R7QS80-F1
#
_cell.length_a   1.000
_cell.length_b   1.000
_cell.length_c   1.000
_cell.angle_alpha   90.00
_cell.angle_beta   90.00
_cell.angle_gamma   90.00
#
_symmetry.space_group_name_H-M   'P 1'
#
loop_
_entity.id
_entity.type
_entity.pdbx_description
1 polymer ?
#
loop_
_entity_poly.entity_id
_entity_poly.type
_entity_poly.pdbx_seq_one_letter_code
_entity_poly.pdbx_strand_id
1 'polypeptide(L)'
;MLQALIGPVTGLLDKFIEDKDQKNKLAHELATMADNHAQELAKGQLAINAEEAKSRNIFVAGWRPSVGWCCSLALFAHFLVFPTMDVVTAYMGVDPVAYPQFDMDSLMTVLLGLLGLGGMRSYEKAKGLTK
;
A
#
# COMPACT_ATOMS: atom_id res chain seq x y z
N MET A 1 5.92 13.18 -5.02
CA MET A 1 6.58 14.51 -4.96
C MET A 1 7.47 14.76 -6.19
N LEU A 2 8.52 13.96 -6.47
CA LEU A 2 9.37 14.16 -7.67
C LEU A 2 8.61 14.11 -9.01
N GLN A 3 7.67 13.18 -9.20
CA GLN A 3 6.83 13.11 -10.41
C GLN A 3 5.99 14.37 -10.68
N ALA A 4 5.57 15.09 -9.62
CA ALA A 4 4.81 16.33 -9.76
C ALA A 4 5.69 17.51 -10.21
N LEU A 5 7.01 17.43 -9.99
CA LEU A 5 7.98 18.40 -10.51
C LEU A 5 8.38 18.13 -11.97
N ILE A 6 8.09 16.94 -12.52
CA ILE A 6 8.41 16.62 -13.92
C ILE A 6 7.60 17.49 -14.90
N GLY A 7 6.32 17.74 -14.62
CA GLY A 7 5.43 18.54 -15.49
C GLY A 7 5.84 20.02 -15.64
N PRO A 8 6.14 20.74 -14.54
CA PRO A 8 6.67 22.11 -14.61
C PRO A 8 8.06 22.18 -15.25
N VAL A 9 8.91 21.19 -15.01
CA VAL A 9 10.27 21.12 -15.58
C VAL A 9 10.24 20.84 -17.09
N THR A 10 9.32 20.00 -17.58
CA THR A 10 9.13 19.82 -19.03
C THR A 10 8.56 21.06 -19.71
N GLY A 11 7.69 21.82 -19.05
CA GLY A 11 7.22 23.12 -19.55
C GLY A 11 8.30 24.22 -19.60
N LEU A 12 9.32 24.13 -18.73
CA LEU A 12 10.51 24.99 -18.78
C LEU A 12 11.51 24.53 -19.86
N LEU A 13 11.66 23.22 -20.07
CA LEU A 13 12.48 22.65 -21.14
C LEU A 13 11.93 23.04 -22.54
N ASP A 14 10.60 23.13 -22.70
CA ASP A 14 9.94 23.59 -23.94
C ASP A 14 10.30 25.03 -24.35
N LYS A 15 10.79 25.87 -23.43
CA LYS A 15 11.21 27.24 -23.72
C LYS A 15 12.69 27.38 -24.07
N PHE A 16 13.53 26.36 -23.80
CA PHE A 16 14.99 26.47 -23.89
C PHE A 16 15.68 25.40 -24.74
N ILE A 17 14.97 24.35 -25.16
CA ILE A 17 15.54 23.27 -26.00
C ILE A 17 14.67 23.11 -27.25
N GLU A 18 15.23 23.48 -28.40
CA GLU A 18 14.56 23.44 -29.72
C GLU A 18 14.61 22.04 -30.37
N ASP A 19 15.50 21.15 -29.90
CA ASP A 19 15.75 19.81 -30.44
C ASP A 19 14.91 18.71 -29.75
N LYS A 20 13.99 18.11 -30.50
CA LYS A 20 13.05 17.08 -30.02
C LYS A 20 13.72 15.78 -29.57
N ASP A 21 14.86 15.42 -30.14
CA ASP A 21 15.55 14.16 -29.79
C ASP A 21 16.29 14.28 -28.45
N GLN A 22 16.86 15.45 -28.15
CA GLN A 22 17.45 15.71 -26.84
C GLN A 22 16.39 15.78 -25.74
N LYS A 23 15.22 16.38 -26.02
CA LYS A 23 14.07 16.41 -25.10
C LYS A 23 13.57 15.00 -24.77
N ASN A 24 13.42 14.13 -25.76
CA ASN A 24 12.96 12.75 -25.54
C ASN A 24 13.98 11.93 -24.75
N LYS A 25 15.29 12.12 -25.00
CA LYS A 25 16.35 11.48 -24.19
C LYS A 25 16.33 11.96 -22.75
N LEU A 26 16.25 13.27 -22.51
CA LEU A 26 16.19 13.84 -21.15
C LEU A 26 14.91 13.42 -20.41
N ALA A 27 13.76 13.39 -21.08
CA ALA A 27 12.51 12.89 -20.49
C ALA A 27 12.60 11.40 -20.14
N HIS A 28 13.24 10.59 -20.99
CA HIS A 28 13.49 9.18 -20.70
C HIS A 28 14.48 9.02 -19.54
N GLU A 29 15.61 9.74 -19.52
CA GLU A 29 16.58 9.68 -18.43
C GLU A 29 15.96 10.12 -17.11
N LEU A 30 15.11 11.14 -17.12
CA LEU A 30 14.38 11.60 -15.94
C LEU A 30 13.37 10.56 -15.45
N ALA A 31 12.65 9.91 -16.36
CA ALA A 31 11.74 8.80 -16.02
C ALA A 31 12.51 7.60 -15.43
N THR A 32 13.62 7.21 -16.07
CA THR A 32 14.49 6.13 -15.60
C THR A 32 15.10 6.46 -14.24
N MET A 33 15.54 7.70 -14.02
CA MET A 33 16.09 8.13 -12.73
C MET A 33 15.01 8.12 -11.63
N ALA A 34 13.79 8.55 -11.95
CA ALA A 34 12.67 8.49 -11.02
C ALA A 34 12.31 7.04 -10.63
N ASP A 35 12.30 6.12 -11.59
CA ASP A 35 12.05 4.70 -11.34
C ASP A 35 13.19 4.05 -10.54
N ASN A 36 14.45 4.36 -10.86
CA ASN A 36 15.61 3.89 -10.12
C ASN A 36 15.59 4.37 -8.66
N HIS A 37 15.29 5.65 -8.43
CA HIS A 37 15.17 6.21 -7.08
C HIS A 37 14.04 5.53 -6.31
N ALA A 38 12.89 5.29 -6.94
CA ALA A 38 11.78 4.57 -6.32
C ALA A 38 12.17 3.12 -5.96
N GLN A 39 12.92 2.44 -6.83
CA GLN A 39 13.45 1.11 -6.54
C GLN A 39 14.49 1.12 -5.41
N GLU A 40 15.37 2.11 -5.35
CA GLU A 40 16.35 2.25 -4.27
C GLU A 40 15.67 2.48 -2.91
N LEU A 41 14.67 3.35 -2.85
CA LEU A 41 13.87 3.54 -1.63
C LEU A 41 13.17 2.25 -1.21
N ALA A 42 12.59 1.51 -2.16
CA ALA A 42 11.96 0.22 -1.88
C ALA A 42 12.98 -0.81 -1.35
N LYS A 43 14.17 -0.88 -1.95
CA LYS A 43 15.27 -1.74 -1.48
C LYS A 43 15.74 -1.34 -0.07
N GLY A 44 15.86 -0.05 0.22
CA GLY A 44 16.19 0.46 1.54
C GLY A 44 15.17 0.02 2.60
N GLN A 45 13.87 0.15 2.29
CA GLN A 45 12.82 -0.31 3.18
C GLN A 45 12.90 -1.83 3.40
N LEU A 46 13.10 -2.62 2.35
CA LEU A 46 13.25 -4.08 2.49
C LEU A 46 14.44 -4.48 3.37
N ALA A 47 15.57 -3.77 3.27
CA ALA A 47 16.74 -4.00 4.10
C ALA A 47 16.47 -3.71 5.58
N ILE A 48 15.81 -2.58 5.88
CA ILE A 48 15.37 -2.25 7.24
C ILE A 48 14.44 -3.34 7.77
N ASN A 49 13.47 -3.77 6.97
CA ASN A 49 12.50 -4.79 7.37
C ASN A 49 13.17 -6.13 7.70
N ALA A 50 14.16 -6.51 6.90
CA ALA A 50 14.93 -7.73 7.13
C ALA A 50 15.76 -7.64 8.41
N GLU A 51 16.33 -6.48 8.72
CA GLU A 51 17.10 -6.26 9.94
C GLU A 51 16.21 -6.21 11.19
N GLU A 52 15.07 -5.54 11.11
CA GLU A 52 14.05 -5.53 12.16
C GLU A 52 13.58 -6.95 12.47
N ALA A 53 13.34 -7.76 11.44
CA ALA A 53 12.93 -9.16 11.59
C ALA A 53 14.01 -10.05 12.23
N LYS A 54 15.29 -9.72 12.09
CA LYS A 54 16.40 -10.43 12.75
C LYS A 54 16.63 -9.98 14.19
N SER A 55 16.00 -8.90 14.62
CA SER A 55 16.16 -8.38 15.98
C SER A 55 15.76 -9.43 17.01
N ARG A 56 16.57 -9.60 18.06
CA ARG A 56 16.21 -10.45 19.22
C ARG A 56 15.03 -9.89 20.02
N ASN A 57 14.72 -8.60 19.86
CA ASN A 57 13.60 -7.99 20.57
C ASN A 57 12.29 -8.32 19.86
N ILE A 58 11.42 -9.07 20.55
CA ILE A 58 10.09 -9.49 20.04
C ILE A 58 9.23 -8.28 19.66
N PHE A 59 9.37 -7.14 20.33
CA PHE A 59 8.63 -5.92 19.97
C PHE A 59 9.13 -5.31 18.65
N VAL A 60 10.40 -5.49 18.29
CA VAL A 60 10.98 -4.98 17.04
C VAL A 60 10.76 -5.95 15.88
N ALA A 61 10.97 -7.25 16.10
CA ALA A 61 10.75 -8.25 15.07
C ALA A 61 9.27 -8.58 14.85
N GLY A 62 8.45 -8.44 15.90
CA GLY A 62 7.07 -8.92 15.93
C GLY A 62 6.00 -7.91 15.56
N TRP A 63 6.29 -6.60 15.53
CA TRP A 63 5.24 -5.59 15.32
C TRP A 63 4.57 -5.72 13.94
N ARG A 64 5.33 -6.00 12.88
CA ARG A 64 4.76 -6.23 11.54
C ARG A 64 3.89 -7.48 11.51
N PRO A 65 4.39 -8.67 11.93
CA PRO A 65 3.55 -9.85 12.07
C PRO A 65 2.31 -9.60 12.91
N SER A 66 2.41 -8.92 14.06
CA SER A 66 1.26 -8.72 14.95
C SER A 66 0.13 -7.95 14.28
N VAL A 67 0.44 -6.88 13.55
CA VAL A 67 -0.60 -6.12 12.83
C VAL A 67 -1.19 -6.98 11.70
N GLY A 68 -0.36 -7.76 11.00
CA GLY A 68 -0.83 -8.72 9.99
C GLY A 68 -1.78 -9.79 10.56
N TRP A 69 -1.45 -10.37 11.72
CA TRP A 69 -2.31 -11.33 12.40
C TRP A 69 -3.62 -10.71 12.86
N CYS A 70 -3.61 -9.50 13.44
CA CYS A 70 -4.84 -8.79 13.80
C CYS A 70 -5.73 -8.56 12.57
N CYS A 71 -5.14 -8.14 11.44
CA CYS A 71 -5.88 -7.91 10.21
C CYS A 71 -6.45 -9.22 9.62
N SER A 72 -5.65 -10.30 9.66
CA SER A 72 -6.07 -11.63 9.21
C SER A 72 -7.20 -12.19 10.07
N LEU A 73 -7.11 -12.05 11.40
CA LEU A 73 -8.16 -12.47 12.32
C LEU A 73 -9.45 -11.66 12.14
N ALA A 74 -9.35 -10.36 11.90
CA ALA A 74 -10.51 -9.52 11.60
C ALA A 74 -11.24 -9.99 10.33
N LEU A 75 -10.50 -10.23 9.24
CA LEU A 75 -11.06 -10.74 7.98
C LEU A 75 -11.63 -12.16 8.15
N PHE A 76 -10.95 -13.03 8.89
CA PHE A 76 -11.41 -14.38 9.20
C PHE A 76 -12.73 -14.35 9.99
N ALA A 77 -12.83 -13.49 11.00
CA ALA A 77 -14.04 -13.32 11.78
C ALA A 77 -15.20 -12.82 10.90
N HIS A 78 -14.94 -11.81 10.08
CA HIS A 78 -15.96 -11.20 9.24
C HIS A 78 -16.48 -12.14 8.13
N PHE A 79 -15.59 -12.84 7.42
CA PHE A 79 -15.98 -13.64 6.27
C PHE A 79 -16.31 -15.09 6.58
N LEU A 80 -15.74 -15.65 7.66
CA LEU A 80 -15.96 -17.05 8.01
C LEU A 80 -16.77 -17.18 9.29
N VAL A 81 -16.36 -16.55 10.38
CA VAL A 81 -16.99 -16.78 11.70
C VAL A 81 -18.42 -16.26 11.71
N PHE A 82 -18.67 -14.99 11.35
CA PHE A 82 -20.02 -14.42 11.44
C PHE A 82 -21.03 -15.14 10.53
N PRO A 83 -20.76 -15.38 9.23
CA PRO A 83 -21.71 -16.09 8.36
C PRO A 83 -21.95 -17.53 8.81
N THR A 84 -20.90 -18.22 9.30
CA THR A 84 -21.07 -19.59 9.80
C THR A 84 -21.90 -19.61 11.08
N MET A 85 -21.69 -18.64 11.97
CA MET A 85 -22.50 -18.50 13.19
C MET A 85 -23.96 -18.17 12.86
N ASP A 86 -24.23 -17.33 11.86
CA ASP A 86 -25.60 -17.02 11.43
C ASP A 86 -26.34 -18.27 10.93
N VAL A 87 -25.66 -19.12 10.14
CA VAL A 87 -26.21 -20.41 9.69
C VAL A 87 -26.49 -21.33 10.87
N VAL A 88 -25.57 -21.37 11.84
CA VAL A 88 -25.70 -22.22 13.04
C VAL A 88 -26.83 -21.73 13.95
N THR A 89 -26.95 -20.42 14.21
CA THR A 89 -28.04 -19.85 15.02
C THR A 89 -29.39 -20.03 14.35
N ALA A 90 -29.47 -19.88 13.02
CA ALA A 90 -30.68 -20.16 12.25
C ALA A 90 -31.08 -21.64 12.34
N TYR A 91 -30.13 -22.57 12.29
CA TYR A 91 -30.39 -24.01 12.45
C TYR A 91 -30.84 -24.37 13.87
N MET A 92 -30.26 -23.73 14.88
CA MET A 92 -30.61 -23.96 16.29
C MET A 92 -31.86 -23.20 16.75
N GLY A 93 -32.46 -22.35 15.89
CA GLY A 93 -33.63 -21.53 16.23
C GLY A 93 -33.36 -20.48 17.30
N VAL A 94 -32.10 -20.04 17.44
CA VAL A 94 -31.68 -19.01 18.39
C VAL A 94 -31.70 -17.66 17.67
N ASP A 95 -32.18 -16.62 18.36
CA ASP A 95 -32.21 -15.26 17.81
C ASP A 95 -30.79 -14.81 17.41
N PRO A 96 -30.62 -14.18 16.24
CA PRO A 96 -29.33 -13.73 15.77
C PRO A 96 -28.76 -12.65 16.71
N VAL A 97 -27.50 -12.85 17.11
CA VAL A 97 -26.76 -11.87 17.92
C VAL A 97 -26.16 -10.83 16.99
N ALA A 98 -26.39 -9.55 17.27
CA ALA A 98 -25.77 -8.46 16.52
C ALA A 98 -24.26 -8.44 16.79
N TYR A 99 -23.44 -8.64 15.75
CA TYR A 99 -21.99 -8.53 15.86
C TYR A 99 -21.52 -7.07 15.69
N PRO A 100 -20.36 -6.70 16.26
CA PRO A 100 -19.74 -5.41 16.00
C PRO A 100 -19.49 -5.22 14.50
N GLN A 101 -19.85 -4.06 13.97
CA GLN A 101 -19.56 -3.72 12.58
C GLN A 101 -18.06 -3.44 12.44
N PHE A 102 -17.44 -4.05 11.44
CA PHE A 102 -16.03 -3.78 11.12
C PHE A 102 -15.94 -2.55 10.21
N ASP A 103 -15.07 -1.61 10.57
CA ASP A 103 -14.68 -0.52 9.68
C ASP A 103 -13.70 -1.05 8.63
N MET A 104 -14.26 -1.44 7.48
CA MET A 104 -13.50 -2.01 6.37
C MET A 104 -12.56 -1.01 5.72
N ASP A 105 -12.86 0.28 5.74
CA ASP A 105 -12.00 1.29 5.12
C ASP A 105 -10.69 1.44 5.91
N SER A 106 -10.79 1.50 7.24
CA SER A 106 -9.61 1.48 8.10
C SER A 106 -8.82 0.17 7.97
N LEU A 107 -9.51 -0.98 7.95
CA LEU A 107 -8.87 -2.30 7.85
C LEU A 107 -8.10 -2.45 6.53
N MET A 108 -8.71 -2.07 5.41
CA MET A 108 -8.08 -2.11 4.09
C MET A 108 -6.92 -1.12 3.98
N THR A 109 -7.03 0.05 4.61
CA THR A 109 -5.93 1.03 4.67
C THR A 109 -4.70 0.45 5.39
N VAL A 110 -4.90 -0.23 6.52
CA VAL A 110 -3.81 -0.88 7.26
C VAL A 110 -3.24 -2.06 6.49
N LEU A 111 -4.08 -2.92 5.91
CA LEU A 111 -3.65 -4.08 5.12
C LEU A 111 -2.81 -3.65 3.91
N LEU A 112 -3.28 -2.66 3.15
CA LEU A 112 -2.56 -2.12 1.98
C LEU A 112 -1.28 -1.39 2.39
N GLY A 113 -1.29 -0.71 3.53
CA GLY A 113 -0.09 -0.10 4.11
C GLY A 113 0.99 -1.14 4.43
N LEU A 114 0.60 -2.31 4.97
CA LEU A 114 1.51 -3.42 5.28
C LEU A 114 2.00 -4.18 4.05
N LEU A 115 1.16 -4.36 3.02
CA LEU A 115 1.56 -4.97 1.74
C LEU A 115 2.56 -4.11 0.95
N GLY A 116 2.75 -2.86 1.37
CA GLY A 116 3.76 -1.96 0.84
C GLY A 116 3.19 -0.91 -0.11
N LEU A 117 4.04 0.08 -0.40
CA LEU A 117 3.78 1.28 -1.19
C LEU A 117 3.07 1.04 -2.55
N GLY A 118 3.07 -0.18 -3.08
CA GLY A 118 2.32 -0.57 -4.28
C GLY A 118 0.80 -0.50 -4.14
N GLY A 119 0.27 -0.76 -2.94
CA GLY A 119 -1.17 -0.63 -2.65
C GLY A 119 -1.61 0.83 -2.62
N MET A 120 -0.85 1.70 -1.95
CA MET A 120 -1.17 3.12 -1.85
C MET A 120 -1.04 3.86 -3.18
N ARG A 121 -0.02 3.61 -4.01
CA ARG A 121 0.04 4.20 -5.37
C ARG A 121 -1.09 3.73 -6.27
N SER A 122 -1.44 2.44 -6.22
CA SER A 122 -2.55 1.91 -7.02
C SER A 122 -3.89 2.44 -6.53
N TYR A 123 -4.04 2.62 -5.22
CA TYR A 123 -5.21 3.22 -4.59
C TYR A 123 -5.34 4.71 -4.89
N GLU A 124 -4.25 5.48 -4.78
CA GLU A 124 -4.20 6.91 -5.14
C GLU A 124 -4.48 7.10 -6.64
N LYS A 125 -3.95 6.22 -7.49
CA LYS A 125 -4.21 6.22 -8.94
C LYS A 125 -5.65 5.83 -9.26
N ALA A 126 -6.21 4.82 -8.60
CA ALA A 126 -7.61 4.43 -8.74
C ALA A 126 -8.58 5.53 -8.27
N LYS A 127 -8.20 6.29 -7.25
CA LYS A 127 -8.95 7.48 -6.77
C LYS A 127 -8.65 8.77 -7.55
N GLY A 128 -7.78 8.72 -8.56
CA GLY A 128 -7.44 9.89 -9.38
C GLY A 128 -6.64 10.98 -8.63
N LEU A 129 -6.10 10.67 -7.45
CA LEU A 129 -5.31 11.59 -6.63
C LEU A 129 -3.87 11.75 -7.17
N THR A 130 -3.41 10.79 -7.97
CA THR A 130 -2.13 10.84 -8.72
C THR A 130 -2.32 10.23 -10.11
N LYS A 131 -1.80 10.88 -11.16
CA LYS A 131 -1.81 10.37 -12.54
C LYS A 131 -0.76 9.28 -12.76
#